data_AF-A0A0C3ASU2-F1
#
_entry.id   AF-A0A0C3ASU2-F1
#
_cell.length_a   1.000
_cell.length_b   1.000
_cell.length_c   1.000
_cell.angle_alpha   90.00
_cell.angle_beta   90.00
_cell.angle_gamma   90.00
#
_symmetry.space_group_name_H-M   'P 1'
#
loop_
_entity.id
_entity.type
_entity.pdbx_description
1 polymer ?
#
loop_
_entity_poly.entity_id
_entity_poly.type
_entity_poly.pdbx_seq_one_letter_code
_entity_poly.pdbx_strand_id
1 'polypeptide(L)'
;MNFSIDDTSPNFVWSSGADDWKGQAPNQVAINSNYFLSTYHATQSKGSNVAITFVGAAIQLYGSKGPNHGNYSVTYDSAIKFFAGFSAQTQYQQLLFSRTFGTNYSETHTVILKNEEDYWLDLDFAVLSIAYVVIVRPGLLCFPCPRLVFHQIAPSPWVVVYRR
;
A
#
# COMPACT_ATOMS: atom_id res chain seq x y z
N MET A 1 -1.11 14.61 -1.86
CA MET A 1 -1.52 14.26 -0.47
C MET A 1 -1.05 12.85 -0.20
N ASN A 2 -0.59 12.54 1.02
CA ASN A 2 -0.23 11.18 1.39
C ASN A 2 -1.45 10.47 1.98
N PHE A 3 -1.73 9.26 1.51
CA PHE A 3 -2.85 8.42 1.93
C PHE A 3 -2.34 7.02 2.24
N SER A 4 -2.62 6.51 3.43
CA SER A 4 -2.23 5.15 3.83
C SER A 4 -3.30 4.14 3.42
N ILE A 5 -2.88 3.05 2.80
CA ILE A 5 -3.69 1.88 2.47
C ILE A 5 -3.21 0.68 3.26
N ASP A 6 -4.15 0.01 3.91
CA ASP A 6 -3.93 -1.19 4.72
C ASP A 6 -3.71 -2.43 3.85
N ASP A 7 -2.96 -3.43 4.31
CA ASP A 7 -2.71 -4.70 3.62
C ASP A 7 -4.01 -5.45 3.27
N THR A 8 -5.10 -5.24 4.01
CA THR A 8 -6.41 -5.82 3.69
C THR A 8 -7.16 -5.10 2.58
N SER A 9 -6.60 -4.01 2.03
CA SER A 9 -7.19 -3.25 0.94
C SER A 9 -7.22 -4.04 -0.37
N PRO A 10 -8.28 -3.89 -1.20
CA PRO A 10 -8.34 -4.49 -2.53
C PRO A 10 -7.27 -3.95 -3.51
N ASN A 11 -6.51 -2.91 -3.13
CA ASN A 11 -5.36 -2.44 -3.90
C ASN A 11 -4.18 -3.42 -3.89
N PHE A 12 -4.14 -4.35 -2.94
CA PHE A 12 -3.13 -5.40 -2.85
C PHE A 12 -3.63 -6.66 -3.56
N VAL A 13 -2.93 -7.07 -4.61
CA VAL A 13 -3.20 -8.31 -5.32
C VAL A 13 -2.11 -9.30 -4.97
N TRP A 14 -2.43 -10.16 -4.00
CA TRP A 14 -1.57 -11.23 -3.53
C TRP A 14 -1.49 -12.36 -4.57
N SER A 15 -0.30 -12.96 -4.75
CA SER A 15 -0.18 -14.19 -5.52
C SER A 15 -1.02 -15.32 -4.90
N SER A 16 -1.39 -16.31 -5.72
CA SER A 16 -2.20 -17.45 -5.28
C SER A 16 -1.38 -18.74 -5.23
N GLY A 17 -1.40 -19.43 -4.07
CA GLY A 17 -0.75 -20.73 -3.83
C GLY A 17 -1.05 -21.26 -2.43
N ALA A 18 -0.86 -22.55 -2.18
CA ALA A 18 -1.18 -23.18 -0.88
C ALA A 18 -0.32 -22.65 0.29
N ASP A 19 0.91 -22.22 0.01
CA ASP A 19 1.85 -21.64 0.97
C ASP A 19 2.14 -20.16 0.70
N ASP A 20 1.21 -19.50 0.00
CA ASP A 20 1.36 -18.09 -0.33
C ASP A 20 1.09 -17.16 0.86
N TRP A 21 0.96 -15.85 0.61
CA TRP A 21 0.65 -14.84 1.61
C TRP A 21 -0.53 -15.22 2.53
N LYS A 22 -0.28 -15.19 3.84
CA LYS A 22 -1.27 -15.46 4.89
C LYS A 22 -1.46 -14.22 5.75
N GLY A 23 -2.72 -13.88 6.02
CA GLY A 23 -3.06 -12.86 7.00
C GLY A 23 -2.66 -13.28 8.41
N GLN A 24 -2.56 -12.31 9.30
CA GLN A 24 -2.21 -12.49 10.70
C GLN A 24 -3.12 -13.48 11.44
N ALA A 25 -2.55 -14.18 12.42
CA ALA A 25 -3.33 -15.03 13.31
C ALA A 25 -4.14 -14.16 14.30
N PRO A 26 -5.47 -14.35 14.45
CA PRO A 26 -6.30 -13.50 15.32
C PRO A 26 -5.94 -13.54 16.80
N ASN A 27 -5.27 -14.60 17.26
CA ASN A 27 -4.92 -14.79 18.67
C ASN A 27 -3.56 -14.18 19.06
N GLN A 28 -2.82 -13.59 18.13
CA GLN A 28 -1.49 -12.99 18.38
C GLN A 28 -1.59 -11.48 18.70
N VAL A 29 -2.48 -11.09 19.61
CA VAL A 29 -2.83 -9.68 19.88
C VAL A 29 -1.62 -8.77 20.12
N ALA A 30 -0.63 -9.23 20.90
CA ALA A 30 0.57 -8.45 21.22
C ALA A 30 1.51 -8.24 20.02
N ILE A 31 1.51 -9.16 19.06
CA ILE A 31 2.26 -9.03 17.81
C ILE A 31 1.47 -8.11 16.88
N ASN A 32 0.20 -8.42 16.67
CA ASN A 32 -0.71 -7.70 15.78
C ASN A 32 -0.75 -6.20 16.13
N SER A 33 -0.76 -5.82 17.41
CA SER A 33 -0.79 -4.42 17.82
C SER A 33 0.41 -3.57 17.38
N ASN A 34 1.49 -4.17 16.89
CA ASN A 34 2.63 -3.43 16.33
C ASN A 34 2.43 -3.05 14.85
N TYR A 35 1.46 -3.65 14.19
CA TYR A 35 1.14 -3.44 12.78
C TYR A 35 0.04 -2.38 12.61
N PHE A 36 0.01 -1.72 11.46
CA PHE A 36 -1.02 -0.77 11.11
C PHE A 36 -2.39 -1.47 11.14
N LEU A 37 -3.36 -0.83 11.80
CA LEU A 37 -4.70 -1.39 12.05
C LEU A 37 -4.73 -2.82 12.64
N SER A 38 -3.61 -3.29 13.21
CA SER A 38 -3.44 -4.65 13.73
C SER A 38 -3.61 -5.77 12.69
N THR A 39 -3.30 -5.49 11.43
CA THR A 39 -3.35 -6.43 10.32
C THR A 39 -2.00 -6.50 9.60
N TYR A 40 -1.67 -7.67 9.04
CA TYR A 40 -0.53 -7.82 8.13
C TYR A 40 -0.69 -9.10 7.32
N HIS A 41 -0.09 -9.12 6.14
CA HIS A 41 0.09 -10.34 5.36
C HIS A 41 1.56 -10.72 5.33
N ALA A 42 1.85 -12.01 5.48
CA ALA A 42 3.21 -12.52 5.48
C ALA A 42 3.33 -13.82 4.68
N THR A 43 4.50 -14.06 4.14
CA THR A 43 4.87 -15.28 3.41
C THR A 43 6.25 -15.77 3.87
N GLN A 44 6.47 -17.07 3.74
CA GLN A 44 7.80 -17.70 3.84
C GLN A 44 8.19 -18.43 2.56
N SER A 45 7.36 -18.34 1.51
CA SER A 45 7.59 -19.05 0.26
C SER A 45 8.32 -18.16 -0.72
N LYS A 46 9.46 -18.66 -1.21
CA LYS A 46 10.18 -18.02 -2.30
C LYS A 46 9.29 -17.88 -3.54
N GLY A 47 9.30 -16.70 -4.15
CA GLY A 47 8.53 -16.39 -5.35
C GLY A 47 7.12 -15.84 -5.09
N SER A 48 6.60 -15.97 -3.86
CA SER A 48 5.39 -15.26 -3.43
C SER A 48 5.57 -13.76 -3.65
N ASN A 49 4.55 -13.14 -4.25
CA ASN A 49 4.60 -11.72 -4.59
C ASN A 49 3.26 -11.03 -4.40
N VAL A 50 3.29 -9.72 -4.28
CA VAL A 50 2.11 -8.87 -4.18
C VAL A 50 2.27 -7.71 -5.13
N ALA A 51 1.25 -7.49 -5.95
CA ALA A 51 1.16 -6.35 -6.84
C ALA A 51 0.29 -5.26 -6.21
N ILE A 52 0.82 -4.04 -6.14
CA ILE A 52 0.10 -2.84 -5.73
C ILE A 52 -0.02 -1.94 -6.97
N THR A 53 -1.25 -1.71 -7.42
CA THR A 53 -1.55 -0.76 -8.50
C THR A 53 -2.24 0.47 -7.93
N PHE A 54 -1.73 1.65 -8.31
CA PHE A 54 -2.24 2.93 -7.85
C PHE A 54 -2.11 4.02 -8.90
N VAL A 55 -2.91 5.07 -8.74
CA VAL A 55 -2.84 6.29 -9.56
C VAL A 55 -2.28 7.41 -8.69
N GLY A 56 -1.09 7.91 -9.00
CA GLY A 56 -0.42 8.89 -8.15
C GLY A 56 1.04 9.10 -8.49
N ALA A 57 1.74 9.86 -7.65
CA ALA A 57 3.10 10.32 -7.90
C ALA A 57 4.18 9.53 -7.13
N ALA A 58 3.82 8.86 -6.03
CA ALA A 58 4.78 8.12 -5.21
C ALA A 58 4.12 7.02 -4.38
N ILE A 59 4.94 6.05 -3.96
CA ILE A 59 4.58 4.95 -3.06
C ILE A 59 5.69 4.70 -2.05
N GLN A 60 5.28 4.32 -0.85
CA GLN A 60 6.14 3.78 0.21
C GLN A 60 5.51 2.48 0.71
N LEU A 61 6.31 1.43 0.86
CA LEU A 61 5.88 0.14 1.39
C LEU A 61 6.47 -0.05 2.80
N TYR A 62 5.63 -0.47 3.73
CA TYR A 62 5.99 -0.69 5.13
C TYR A 62 5.67 -2.12 5.55
N GLY A 63 6.55 -2.69 6.37
CA GLY A 63 6.39 -4.02 6.96
C GLY A 63 7.37 -4.18 8.11
N SER A 64 7.74 -5.42 8.44
CA SER A 64 8.72 -5.70 9.47
C SER A 64 10.06 -6.18 8.90
N LYS A 65 11.09 -6.07 9.73
CA LYS A 65 12.42 -6.65 9.52
C LYS A 65 12.79 -7.44 10.75
N GLY A 66 13.61 -8.47 10.61
CA GLY A 66 13.96 -9.32 11.74
C GLY A 66 14.99 -10.38 11.41
N PRO A 67 15.39 -11.18 12.40
CA PRO A 67 16.47 -12.16 12.22
C PRO A 67 16.07 -13.31 11.31
N ASN A 68 14.77 -13.52 11.10
CA ASN A 68 14.23 -14.58 10.25
C ASN A 68 13.67 -14.06 8.92
N HIS A 69 13.98 -12.81 8.55
CA HIS A 69 13.50 -12.18 7.34
C HIS A 69 14.46 -12.32 6.17
N GLY A 70 13.90 -12.69 5.02
CA GLY A 70 14.66 -12.98 3.80
C GLY A 70 15.02 -11.76 2.98
N ASN A 71 15.82 -12.00 1.96
CA ASN A 71 15.97 -11.06 0.86
C ASN A 71 14.70 -11.00 0.01
N TYR A 72 14.38 -9.80 -0.46
CA TYR A 72 13.22 -9.54 -1.30
C TYR A 72 13.58 -8.62 -2.46
N SER A 73 12.75 -8.61 -3.49
CA SER A 73 12.88 -7.68 -4.61
C SER A 73 11.63 -6.85 -4.81
N VAL A 74 11.82 -5.66 -5.37
CA VAL A 74 10.74 -4.76 -5.77
C VAL A 74 10.90 -4.40 -7.23
N THR A 75 9.89 -4.72 -8.02
CA THR A 75 9.77 -4.33 -9.43
C THR A 75 8.87 -3.11 -9.58
N TYR A 76 9.32 -2.10 -10.33
CA TYR A 76 8.58 -0.88 -10.63
C TYR A 76 9.04 -0.33 -12.00
N ASP A 77 8.12 0.12 -12.87
CA ASP A 77 8.42 0.67 -14.21
C ASP A 77 9.50 -0.10 -15.01
N SER A 78 9.37 -1.43 -15.07
CA SER A 78 10.34 -2.32 -15.75
C SER A 78 11.75 -2.38 -15.14
N ALA A 79 11.99 -1.74 -13.99
CA ALA A 79 13.21 -1.89 -13.19
C ALA A 79 12.97 -2.82 -11.97
N ILE A 80 14.02 -3.48 -11.52
CA ILE A 80 14.01 -4.32 -10.31
C ILE A 80 15.11 -3.87 -9.35
N LYS A 81 14.81 -3.89 -8.04
CA LYS A 81 15.77 -3.65 -6.96
C LYS A 81 15.70 -4.75 -5.93
N PHE A 82 16.84 -5.11 -5.36
CA PHE A 82 16.97 -6.13 -4.32
C PHE A 82 17.28 -5.48 -2.96
N PHE A 83 16.70 -6.03 -1.91
CA PHE A 83 16.82 -5.55 -0.54
C PHE A 83 16.94 -6.71 0.44
N ALA A 84 17.49 -6.44 1.62
CA ALA A 84 17.55 -7.38 2.73
C ALA A 84 16.46 -7.06 3.76
N GLY A 85 15.70 -8.09 4.15
CA GLY A 85 14.76 -8.05 5.27
C GLY A 85 15.44 -8.29 6.62
N PHE A 86 16.67 -8.81 6.64
CA PHE A 86 17.39 -9.13 7.86
C PHE A 86 17.60 -7.91 8.77
N SER A 87 17.35 -8.09 10.07
CA SER A 87 17.77 -7.22 11.15
C SER A 87 18.08 -8.06 12.39
N ALA A 88 19.04 -7.65 13.21
CA ALA A 88 19.42 -8.42 14.41
C ALA A 88 18.30 -8.50 15.47
N GLN A 89 17.33 -7.58 15.41
CA GLN A 89 16.15 -7.53 16.26
C GLN A 89 14.92 -7.31 15.41
N THR A 90 13.76 -7.83 15.83
CA THR A 90 12.50 -7.58 15.14
C THR A 90 12.12 -6.11 15.26
N GLN A 91 11.85 -5.48 14.12
CA GLN A 91 11.48 -4.09 13.99
C GLN A 91 10.22 -4.01 13.11
N TYR A 92 9.15 -3.42 13.64
CA TYR A 92 7.88 -3.24 12.94
C TYR A 92 7.82 -1.87 12.25
N GLN A 93 6.89 -1.70 11.32
CA GLN A 93 6.66 -0.43 10.61
C GLN A 93 7.93 0.15 9.93
N GLN A 94 8.78 -0.74 9.41
CA GLN A 94 10.01 -0.39 8.70
C GLN A 94 9.72 -0.08 7.24
N LEU A 95 10.39 0.96 6.72
CA LEU A 95 10.35 1.27 5.30
C LEU A 95 11.08 0.17 4.51
N LEU A 96 10.31 -0.59 3.73
CA LEU A 96 10.84 -1.62 2.84
C LEU A 96 11.25 -1.02 1.49
N PHE A 97 10.44 -0.10 0.97
CA PHE A 97 10.66 0.51 -0.33
C PHE A 97 10.02 1.89 -0.41
N SER A 98 10.63 2.80 -1.16
CA SER A 98 10.08 4.11 -1.48
C SER A 98 10.46 4.52 -2.90
N ARG A 99 9.48 5.07 -3.63
CA ARG A 99 9.68 5.57 -4.99
C ARG A 99 8.76 6.73 -5.31
N THR A 100 9.34 7.80 -5.83
CA THR A 100 8.63 8.87 -6.55
C THR A 100 8.76 8.61 -8.05
N PHE A 101 7.64 8.58 -8.74
CA PHE A 101 7.51 8.34 -10.18
C PHE A 101 7.52 9.65 -10.98
N GLY A 102 7.04 10.73 -10.40
CA GLY A 102 7.07 12.05 -11.02
C GLY A 102 6.16 13.04 -10.31
N THR A 103 5.68 14.04 -11.04
CA THR A 103 4.70 15.03 -10.56
C THR A 103 3.32 14.84 -11.18
N ASN A 104 3.17 13.90 -12.12
CA ASN A 104 1.88 13.58 -12.72
C ASN A 104 1.09 12.63 -11.81
N TYR A 105 0.03 13.13 -11.20
CA TYR A 105 -0.81 12.36 -10.30
C TYR A 105 -1.92 11.57 -11.01
N SER A 106 -1.97 11.59 -12.34
CA SER A 106 -2.94 10.83 -13.14
C SER A 106 -2.33 9.58 -13.78
N GLU A 107 -1.03 9.36 -13.60
CA GLU A 107 -0.36 8.16 -14.10
C GLU A 107 -0.66 6.96 -13.20
N THR A 108 -0.84 5.81 -13.84
CA THR A 108 -1.02 4.53 -13.16
C THR A 108 0.32 3.84 -13.05
N HIS A 109 0.68 3.43 -11.84
CA HIS A 109 1.89 2.68 -11.55
C HIS A 109 1.56 1.33 -10.92
N THR A 110 2.41 0.34 -11.21
CA THR A 110 2.34 -0.98 -10.57
C THR A 110 3.68 -1.27 -9.92
N VAL A 111 3.63 -1.62 -8.64
CA VAL A 111 4.79 -2.06 -7.87
C VAL A 111 4.57 -3.50 -7.43
N ILE A 112 5.57 -4.36 -7.65
CA ILE A 112 5.51 -5.77 -7.27
C ILE A 112 6.58 -6.03 -6.24
N LEU A 113 6.18 -6.38 -5.01
CA LEU A 113 7.07 -6.87 -3.96
C LEU A 113 7.10 -8.40 -4.04
N LYS A 114 8.29 -9.00 -4.04
CA LYS A 114 8.48 -10.45 -4.17
C LYS A 114 9.48 -10.98 -3.14
N ASN A 115 9.14 -12.10 -2.52
CA ASN A 115 10.07 -12.84 -1.67
C ASN A 115 11.09 -13.61 -2.54
N GLU A 116 12.39 -13.44 -2.28
CA GLU A 116 13.45 -14.11 -3.06
C GLU A 116 14.01 -15.35 -2.36
N GLU A 117 13.58 -15.61 -1.13
CA GLU A 117 14.08 -16.69 -0.28
C GLU A 117 12.95 -17.38 0.49
N ASP A 118 13.24 -18.54 1.09
CA ASP A 118 12.29 -19.27 1.94
C ASP A 118 12.35 -18.79 3.40
N TYR A 119 12.37 -17.47 3.58
CA TYR A 119 12.39 -16.75 4.85
C TYR A 119 11.22 -15.78 4.92
N TRP A 120 10.95 -15.23 6.10
CA TRP A 120 9.82 -14.32 6.29
C TRP A 120 9.95 -13.05 5.44
N LEU A 121 8.85 -12.69 4.81
CA LEU A 121 8.60 -11.36 4.26
C LEU A 121 7.16 -11.01 4.61
N ASP A 122 6.95 -9.85 5.20
CA ASP A 122 5.62 -9.32 5.51
C ASP A 122 5.43 -7.92 4.95
N LEU A 123 4.17 -7.57 4.71
CA LEU A 123 3.73 -6.28 4.26
C LEU A 123 2.53 -5.87 5.11
N ASP A 124 2.61 -4.66 5.64
CA ASP A 124 1.69 -4.10 6.64
C ASP A 124 0.79 -3.04 6.01
N PHE A 125 1.39 -2.00 5.43
CA PHE A 125 0.63 -0.97 4.73
C PHE A 125 1.50 -0.29 3.68
N ALA A 126 0.85 0.49 2.82
CA ALA A 126 1.53 1.38 1.89
C ALA A 126 1.05 2.82 2.05
N VAL A 127 1.93 3.78 1.79
CA VAL A 127 1.59 5.20 1.71
C VAL A 127 1.68 5.64 0.27
N LEU A 128 0.57 6.13 -0.27
CA LEU A 128 0.45 6.62 -1.64
C LEU A 128 0.43 8.14 -1.66
N SER A 129 1.20 8.76 -2.53
CA SER A 129 1.08 10.19 -2.83
C SER A 129 0.14 10.40 -4.01
N ILE A 130 -1.11 10.77 -3.74
CA ILE A 130 -2.17 10.91 -4.75
C ILE A 130 -2.58 12.37 -4.97
N ALA A 131 -3.26 12.63 -6.10
CA ALA A 131 -3.90 13.92 -6.37
C ALA A 131 -4.93 14.22 -5.29
N TYR A 132 -4.98 15.47 -4.86
CA TYR A 132 -6.10 15.94 -4.06
C TYR A 132 -7.26 16.26 -5.00
N VAL A 133 -8.36 15.50 -4.93
CA VAL A 133 -9.58 15.80 -5.69
C VAL A 133 -10.44 16.74 -4.84
N VAL A 134 -10.39 18.05 -5.13
CA VAL A 134 -11.45 18.95 -4.68
C VAL A 134 -12.65 18.73 -5.57
N ILE A 135 -13.66 18.00 -5.09
CA ILE A 135 -14.97 18.01 -5.74
C ILE A 135 -15.62 19.35 -5.42
N VAL A 136 -15.29 20.38 -6.20
CA VAL A 136 -16.16 21.56 -6.31
C VAL A 136 -17.38 21.11 -7.10
N ARG A 137 -18.52 20.89 -6.40
CA ARG A 137 -19.80 20.71 -7.07
C ARG A 137 -20.06 21.95 -7.95
N PRO A 138 -20.22 21.82 -9.28
CA PRO A 138 -20.64 22.94 -10.09
C PRO A 138 -22.08 23.29 -9.71
N GLY A 139 -22.27 24.41 -9.02
CA GLY A 139 -23.57 25.05 -8.86
C GLY A 139 -24.41 24.61 -7.65
N LEU A 140 -24.40 25.45 -6.62
CA LEU A 140 -25.65 26.11 -6.21
C LEU A 140 -25.29 27.52 -5.73
N LEU A 141 -25.28 28.47 -6.67
CA LEU A 141 -25.26 29.89 -6.35
C LEU A 141 -26.63 30.25 -5.74
N CYS A 142 -26.77 30.09 -4.43
CA CYS A 142 -27.80 30.76 -3.66
C CYS A 142 -27.10 31.65 -2.63
N PHE A 143 -26.96 32.94 -2.96
CA PHE A 143 -26.72 33.99 -1.98
C PHE A 143 -28.07 34.44 -1.36
N PRO A 144 -28.13 34.86 -0.09
CA PRO A 144 -27.15 34.76 0.99
C PRO A 144 -27.68 33.92 2.18
N CYS A 145 -26.97 32.88 2.59
CA CYS A 145 -27.21 32.26 3.90
C CYS A 145 -25.85 31.86 4.52
N PRO A 146 -25.54 32.24 5.77
CA PRO A 146 -24.21 32.08 6.33
C PRO A 146 -23.91 30.59 6.63
N ARG A 147 -22.97 30.07 5.85
CA ARG A 147 -21.84 29.23 6.30
C ARG A 147 -22.20 28.06 7.23
N LEU A 148 -22.41 26.89 6.63
CA LEU A 148 -21.98 25.62 7.22
C LEU A 148 -21.46 24.71 6.10
N VAL A 149 -20.13 24.54 6.01
CA VAL A 149 -19.50 23.58 5.09
C VAL A 149 -19.33 22.27 5.86
N PHE A 150 -20.25 21.33 5.65
CA PHE A 150 -20.05 19.94 6.11
C PHE A 150 -19.01 19.27 5.21
N HIS A 151 -17.89 18.85 5.80
CA HIS A 151 -16.92 17.97 5.15
C HIS A 151 -17.44 16.54 5.28
N GLN A 152 -18.00 15.99 4.21
CA GLN A 152 -18.26 14.55 4.14
C GLN A 152 -17.18 13.90 3.28
N ILE A 153 -16.30 13.15 3.95
CA ILE A 153 -15.32 12.27 3.34
C ILE A 153 -16.09 11.02 2.90
N ALA A 154 -16.20 10.76 1.61
CA ALA A 154 -16.67 9.48 1.09
C ALA A 154 -15.65 8.96 0.07
N PRO A 155 -15.20 7.70 0.17
CA PRO A 155 -14.43 7.07 -0.89
C PRO A 155 -15.41 6.66 -1.98
N SER A 156 -15.26 7.17 -3.21
CA SER A 156 -16.11 6.71 -4.32
C SER A 156 -15.25 6.29 -5.51
N PRO A 157 -15.47 5.10 -6.07
CA PRO A 157 -14.89 4.67 -7.32
C PRO A 157 -15.84 5.05 -8.46
N TRP A 158 -15.52 6.07 -9.26
CA TRP A 158 -16.21 6.25 -10.54
C TRP A 158 -15.19 6.59 -11.63
N VAL A 159 -15.09 5.63 -12.55
CA VAL A 159 -14.43 5.73 -13.86
C VAL A 159 -15.05 6.91 -14.61
N VAL A 160 -14.25 7.90 -14.96
CA VAL A 160 -14.64 8.93 -15.92
C VAL A 160 -14.34 8.41 -17.33
N VAL A 161 -15.39 7.97 -18.03
CA VAL A 161 -15.33 7.67 -19.46
C VAL A 161 -15.41 8.98 -20.23
N TYR A 162 -14.33 9.38 -20.92
CA TYR A 162 -14.42 10.42 -21.94
C TYR A 162 -14.96 9.79 -23.24
N ARG A 163 -16.15 10.23 -23.69
CA ARG A 163 -16.58 10.05 -25.08
C ARG A 163 -16.31 11.33 -25.85
N ARG A 164 -15.37 11.17 -26.80
CA ARG A 164 -14.95 12.00 -27.96
C ARG A 164 -14.74 13.48 -27.72
#